data_AF-A0AAW9SG80-F1
#
_entry.id   AF-A0AAW9SG80-F1
#
_cell.length_a   1.000
_cell.length_b   1.000
_cell.length_c   1.000
_cell.angle_alpha   90.00
_cell.angle_beta   90.00
_cell.angle_gamma   90.00
#
_symmetry.space_group_name_H-M   'P 1'
#
loop_
_entity.id
_entity.type
_entity.pdbx_description
1 polymer ?
#
loop_
_entity_poly.entity_id
_entity_poly.type
_entity_poly.pdbx_seq_one_letter_code
_entity_poly.pdbx_strand_id
1 'polypeptide(L)'
;MKNLSFWILLTSLGFLFSCEEEETLFEGPYHVRFTEMEGSVLENYNYPFTENQNLATRVSVHLVGPQMSDNTEITFEMLGDAKEGEDYILIEPESQKLVIPPNESFAYLYFVPLNNQERDGDREILFNITGVNNGLEKGRGLNGIIGKTMRYTLQDDDCLADLRKMNGLWEAEETVENDTTVEARTHEFQVDVDFDFNNRIRITNFAGIEGASIFANLDLCSKQVFIPEQAVSGGSENLGNVRSLRHGTFDEESGILRITYNLDRLGSVNWVLVATIQEE
;
A
#
# COMPACT_ATOMS: atom_id res chain seq x y z
N MET A 1 -63.79 -66.89 22.45
CA MET A 1 -63.52 -66.16 23.71
C MET A 1 -62.05 -66.32 24.06
N LYS A 2 -61.33 -65.21 24.28
CA LYS A 2 -59.99 -65.08 24.90
C LYS A 2 -58.83 -65.67 24.06
N ASN A 3 -57.72 -65.01 23.74
CA ASN A 3 -57.03 -63.91 24.39
C ASN A 3 -56.32 -62.97 23.39
N LEU A 4 -56.35 -61.70 23.75
CA LEU A 4 -55.63 -60.54 23.23
C LEU A 4 -54.29 -60.45 24.00
N SER A 5 -53.14 -60.36 23.34
CA SER A 5 -51.87 -59.84 23.91
C SER A 5 -50.85 -59.63 22.78
N PHE A 6 -50.57 -58.39 22.38
CA PHE A 6 -49.54 -57.48 22.94
C PHE A 6 -48.14 -57.81 22.41
N TRP A 7 -47.71 -57.15 21.34
CA TRP A 7 -46.29 -57.01 20.96
C TRP A 7 -46.02 -55.58 20.46
N ILE A 8 -45.62 -54.76 21.44
CA ILE A 8 -44.44 -53.88 21.42
C ILE A 8 -44.29 -53.01 20.16
N LEU A 9 -44.92 -51.84 20.22
CA LEU A 9 -44.50 -50.65 19.50
C LEU A 9 -43.22 -50.15 20.18
N LEU A 10 -42.05 -50.48 19.63
CA LEU A 10 -40.76 -49.96 20.08
C LEU A 10 -40.62 -48.52 19.56
N THR A 11 -41.24 -47.59 20.27
CA THR A 11 -41.13 -46.15 20.02
C THR A 11 -39.68 -45.75 20.30
N SER A 12 -38.89 -45.65 19.23
CA SER A 12 -37.57 -45.03 19.23
C SER A 12 -37.72 -43.56 19.61
N LEU A 13 -37.66 -43.28 20.91
CA LEU A 13 -37.53 -41.96 21.49
C LEU A 13 -36.10 -41.46 21.19
N GLY A 14 -35.88 -41.11 19.93
CA GLY A 14 -34.70 -40.38 19.48
C GLY A 14 -34.78 -39.00 20.12
N PHE A 15 -34.03 -38.82 21.20
CA PHE A 15 -33.71 -37.52 21.77
C PHE A 15 -33.11 -36.63 20.68
N LEU A 16 -33.95 -35.79 20.09
CA LEU A 16 -33.52 -34.62 19.35
C LEU A 16 -32.97 -33.63 20.38
N PHE A 17 -31.72 -33.83 20.80
CA PHE A 17 -30.92 -32.74 21.34
C PHE A 17 -30.66 -31.78 20.17
N SER A 18 -31.64 -30.92 19.92
CA SER A 18 -31.43 -29.69 19.18
C SER A 18 -30.44 -28.88 20.02
N CYS A 19 -29.16 -28.91 19.64
CA CYS A 19 -28.22 -27.88 20.05
C CYS A 19 -28.79 -26.58 19.49
N GLU A 20 -29.50 -25.82 20.33
CA GLU A 20 -29.86 -24.46 20.02
C GLU A 20 -28.54 -23.66 20.09
N GLU A 21 -28.04 -23.23 18.93
CA GLU A 21 -26.87 -22.36 18.87
C GLU A 21 -27.26 -21.03 19.52
N GLU A 22 -26.83 -20.84 20.77
CA GLU A 22 -26.98 -19.57 21.47
C GLU A 22 -26.05 -18.56 20.80
N GLU A 23 -26.63 -17.62 20.04
CA GLU A 23 -25.87 -16.50 19.47
C GLU A 23 -25.34 -15.64 20.62
N THR A 24 -24.07 -15.82 20.97
CA THR A 24 -23.39 -14.95 21.91
C THR A 24 -23.11 -13.61 21.22
N LEU A 25 -24.03 -12.66 21.36
CA LEU A 25 -23.81 -11.28 20.94
C LEU A 25 -22.78 -10.63 21.87
N PHE A 26 -21.78 -9.97 21.29
CA PHE A 26 -20.78 -9.22 22.07
C PHE A 26 -21.43 -7.95 22.64
N GLU A 27 -21.58 -7.89 23.96
CA GLU A 27 -22.22 -6.76 24.66
C GLU A 27 -21.24 -5.66 25.12
N GLY A 28 -19.97 -5.74 24.73
CA GLY A 28 -18.97 -4.72 25.02
C GLY A 28 -17.86 -5.13 26.01
N PRO A 29 -17.03 -4.17 26.45
CA PRO A 29 -17.13 -2.73 26.17
C PRO A 29 -16.87 -2.38 24.70
N TYR A 30 -17.70 -1.49 24.15
CA TYR A 30 -17.50 -0.94 22.81
C TYR A 30 -16.38 0.10 22.83
N HIS A 31 -15.63 0.16 21.74
CA HIS A 31 -14.41 0.95 21.69
C HIS A 31 -14.10 1.46 20.29
N VAL A 32 -13.27 2.49 20.21
CA VAL A 32 -12.64 2.93 18.96
C VAL A 32 -11.18 2.52 18.96
N ARG A 33 -10.68 2.01 17.85
CA ARG A 33 -9.28 1.63 17.69
C ARG A 33 -8.77 1.86 16.27
N PHE A 34 -7.47 2.03 16.10
CA PHE A 34 -6.85 1.83 14.80
C PHE A 34 -7.09 0.39 14.33
N THR A 35 -7.40 0.23 13.04
CA THR A 35 -7.62 -1.09 12.42
C THR A 35 -6.31 -1.87 12.40
N GLU A 36 -5.26 -1.23 11.90
CA GLU A 36 -3.89 -1.74 11.91
C GLU A 36 -3.11 -1.06 13.04
N MET A 37 -2.13 -1.75 13.61
CA MET A 37 -1.26 -1.18 14.66
C MET A 37 0.11 -0.77 14.13
N GLU A 38 0.45 -1.23 12.92
CA GLU A 38 1.71 -0.99 12.24
C GLU A 38 1.45 -0.71 10.76
N GLY A 39 2.29 0.11 10.15
CA GLY A 39 2.30 0.40 8.73
C GLY A 39 3.67 0.92 8.31
N SER A 40 3.97 0.84 7.02
CA SER A 40 5.19 1.41 6.45
C SER A 40 4.93 1.94 5.05
N VAL A 41 5.66 2.98 4.66
CA VAL A 41 5.63 3.56 3.32
C VAL A 41 6.99 4.18 3.00
N LEU A 42 7.45 4.01 1.77
CA LEU A 42 8.67 4.66 1.27
C LEU A 42 8.42 6.15 1.02
N GLU A 43 9.37 7.01 1.37
CA GLU A 43 9.18 8.47 1.27
C GLU A 43 8.94 8.92 -0.18
N ASN A 44 9.62 8.29 -1.14
CA ASN A 44 9.41 8.54 -2.56
C ASN A 44 8.22 7.79 -3.21
N TYR A 45 7.46 6.97 -2.47
CA TYR A 45 6.40 6.11 -3.01
C TYR A 45 5.32 6.91 -3.77
N ASN A 46 5.12 8.18 -3.40
CA ASN A 46 4.11 9.08 -3.95
C ASN A 46 4.62 10.53 -4.10
N TYR A 47 5.68 10.76 -4.87
CA TYR A 47 6.26 12.10 -5.04
C TYR A 47 5.37 13.04 -5.89
N PRO A 48 5.00 14.25 -5.38
CA PRO A 48 3.83 15.04 -5.80
C PRO A 48 3.78 15.64 -7.22
N PHE A 49 4.61 15.23 -8.19
CA PHE A 49 4.79 15.96 -9.46
C PHE A 49 4.38 15.25 -10.76
N THR A 50 3.73 14.08 -10.69
CA THR A 50 2.99 13.57 -11.85
C THR A 50 1.51 13.92 -11.68
N GLU A 51 0.93 14.61 -12.65
CA GLU A 51 -0.50 15.01 -12.67
C GLU A 51 -1.48 13.80 -12.62
N ASN A 52 -0.96 12.58 -12.54
CA ASN A 52 -1.71 11.37 -12.25
C ASN A 52 -1.17 10.71 -10.96
N GLN A 53 -2.02 10.76 -9.92
CA GLN A 53 -2.09 9.85 -8.76
C GLN A 53 -0.90 9.77 -7.78
N ASN A 54 -0.76 10.80 -6.95
CA ASN A 54 -0.16 10.64 -5.62
C ASN A 54 -1.26 10.27 -4.63
N LEU A 55 -1.28 9.01 -4.19
CA LEU A 55 -2.28 8.55 -3.24
C LEU A 55 -1.79 8.83 -1.82
N ALA A 56 -2.50 9.68 -1.08
CA ALA A 56 -2.23 9.86 0.33
C ALA A 56 -2.28 8.51 1.06
N THR A 57 -1.33 8.31 1.96
CA THR A 57 -1.27 7.13 2.83
C THR A 57 -2.44 7.19 3.81
N ARG A 58 -3.23 6.11 3.84
CA ARG A 58 -4.47 6.03 4.63
C ARG A 58 -4.28 5.21 5.90
N VAL A 59 -4.65 5.79 7.02
CA VAL A 59 -4.77 5.13 8.34
C VAL A 59 -6.24 5.01 8.70
N SER A 60 -6.68 3.80 9.03
CA SER A 60 -8.09 3.51 9.32
C SER A 60 -8.35 3.42 10.83
N VAL A 61 -9.43 4.06 11.27
CA VAL A 61 -9.94 3.98 12.64
C VAL A 61 -11.34 3.38 12.62
N HIS A 62 -11.60 2.42 13.50
CA HIS A 62 -12.82 1.61 13.51
C HIS A 62 -13.53 1.74 14.86
N LEU A 63 -14.84 2.00 14.80
CA LEU A 63 -15.79 1.76 15.88
C LEU A 63 -16.11 0.27 16.00
N VAL A 64 -15.64 -0.37 17.07
CA VAL A 64 -15.94 -1.76 17.40
C VAL A 64 -17.13 -1.80 18.36
N GLY A 65 -18.33 -1.84 17.78
CA GLY A 65 -19.61 -1.88 18.49
C GLY A 65 -20.78 -1.59 17.54
N PRO A 66 -22.00 -1.46 18.08
CA PRO A 66 -23.14 -0.95 17.32
C PRO A 66 -22.85 0.43 16.74
N GLN A 67 -23.38 0.70 15.55
CA GLN A 67 -23.29 2.01 14.93
C GLN A 67 -23.99 3.07 15.79
N MET A 68 -23.39 4.25 15.90
CA MET A 68 -23.92 5.34 16.71
C MET A 68 -24.89 6.20 15.91
N SER A 69 -25.96 6.68 16.55
CA SER A 69 -26.90 7.63 15.94
C SER A 69 -26.39 9.06 15.87
N ASP A 70 -25.30 9.37 16.58
CA ASP A 70 -24.63 10.65 16.63
C ASP A 70 -23.16 10.52 16.19
N ASN A 71 -22.50 11.64 15.89
CA ASN A 71 -21.07 11.66 15.55
C ASN A 71 -20.24 11.03 16.68
N THR A 72 -19.34 10.12 16.30
CA THR A 72 -18.28 9.65 17.19
C THR A 72 -17.03 10.48 16.94
N GLU A 73 -16.73 11.36 17.89
CA GLU A 73 -15.58 12.25 17.83
C GLU A 73 -14.38 11.60 18.52
N ILE A 74 -13.26 11.58 17.81
CA ILE A 74 -12.03 10.93 18.23
C ILE A 74 -10.93 11.99 18.19
N THR A 75 -10.29 12.27 19.32
CA THR A 75 -9.09 13.11 19.35
C THR A 75 -7.87 12.19 19.38
N PHE A 76 -6.85 12.56 18.63
CA PHE A 76 -5.56 11.87 18.62
C PHE A 76 -4.43 12.87 18.79
N GLU A 77 -3.22 12.37 18.95
CA GLU A 77 -1.98 13.13 18.85
C GLU A 77 -1.01 12.36 17.97
N MET A 78 -0.08 13.08 17.35
CA MET A 78 1.03 12.52 16.58
C MET A 78 2.31 12.67 17.41
N LEU A 79 2.93 11.55 17.72
CA LEU A 79 4.21 11.44 18.43
C LEU A 79 5.22 10.75 17.50
N GLY A 80 6.41 10.46 18.02
CA GLY A 80 7.47 9.80 17.25
C GLY A 80 8.62 10.77 16.98
N ASP A 81 9.50 10.38 16.08
CA ASP A 81 10.63 11.20 15.64
C ASP A 81 10.43 11.81 14.24
N ALA A 82 9.45 11.33 13.48
CA ALA A 82 8.97 12.02 12.28
C ALA A 82 8.27 13.34 12.62
N LYS A 83 8.52 14.38 11.85
CA LYS A 83 8.02 15.74 12.04
C LYS A 83 7.16 16.18 10.87
N GLU A 84 5.98 16.70 11.19
CA GLU A 84 5.09 17.30 10.21
C GLU A 84 5.71 18.55 9.56
N GLY A 85 5.69 18.62 8.24
CA GLY A 85 6.30 19.67 7.42
C GLY A 85 7.77 19.43 7.05
N GLU A 86 8.44 18.45 7.67
CA GLU A 86 9.78 17.99 7.30
C GLU A 86 9.70 16.61 6.65
N ASP A 87 9.08 15.63 7.34
CA ASP A 87 9.05 14.22 6.90
C ASP A 87 7.69 13.80 6.32
N TYR A 88 6.61 14.49 6.70
CA TYR A 88 5.27 14.23 6.18
C TYR A 88 4.34 15.44 6.28
N ILE A 89 3.22 15.42 5.55
CA ILE A 89 2.13 16.38 5.68
C ILE A 89 0.83 15.64 6.00
N LEU A 90 0.13 16.04 7.05
CA LEU A 90 -1.22 15.56 7.33
C LEU A 90 -2.22 16.29 6.41
N ILE A 91 -2.95 15.53 5.60
CA ILE A 91 -3.92 16.07 4.63
C ILE A 91 -5.33 16.12 5.24
N GLU A 92 -5.73 15.05 5.91
CA GLU A 92 -7.04 14.97 6.54
C GLU A 92 -6.97 14.05 7.78
N PRO A 93 -7.60 14.42 8.91
CA PRO A 93 -8.22 15.71 9.17
C PRO A 93 -7.19 16.84 9.35
N GLU A 94 -7.52 18.07 8.94
CA GLU A 94 -6.67 19.28 9.14
C GLU A 94 -6.42 19.60 10.64
N SER A 95 -7.22 19.01 11.52
CA SER A 95 -7.06 19.09 12.97
C SER A 95 -6.86 17.70 13.52
N GLN A 96 -6.28 17.55 14.72
CA GLN A 96 -6.09 16.24 15.38
C GLN A 96 -7.41 15.66 15.95
N LYS A 97 -8.52 15.83 15.22
CA LYS A 97 -9.87 15.39 15.52
C LYS A 97 -10.44 14.68 14.30
N LEU A 98 -10.75 13.40 14.48
CA LEU A 98 -11.38 12.53 13.50
C LEU A 98 -12.86 12.32 13.89
N VAL A 99 -13.75 12.20 12.90
CA VAL A 99 -15.18 11.98 13.12
C VAL A 99 -15.64 10.76 12.35
N ILE A 100 -16.21 9.78 13.05
CA ILE A 100 -17.02 8.73 12.41
C ILE A 100 -18.46 9.29 12.34
N PRO A 101 -19.03 9.46 11.13
CA PRO A 101 -20.39 9.97 10.97
C PRO A 101 -21.45 9.05 11.59
N PRO A 102 -22.69 9.53 11.77
CA PRO A 102 -23.79 8.72 12.27
C PRO A 102 -24.05 7.54 11.35
N ASN A 103 -24.33 6.38 11.93
CA ASN A 103 -24.58 5.12 11.23
C ASN A 103 -23.38 4.60 10.40
N GLU A 104 -22.18 5.12 10.65
CA GLU A 104 -20.93 4.61 10.08
C GLU A 104 -20.08 3.90 11.14
N SER A 105 -19.09 3.13 10.69
CA SER A 105 -18.16 2.40 11.57
C SER A 105 -16.70 2.78 11.37
N PHE A 106 -16.40 3.58 10.36
CA PHE A 106 -15.03 3.91 9.98
C PHE A 106 -14.82 5.40 9.79
N ALA A 107 -13.61 5.84 10.09
CA ALA A 107 -13.06 7.10 9.65
C ALA A 107 -11.59 6.92 9.29
N TYR A 108 -11.05 7.86 8.52
CA TYR A 108 -9.73 7.73 7.93
C TYR A 108 -8.89 8.98 8.19
N LEU A 109 -7.61 8.76 8.43
CA LEU A 109 -6.57 9.78 8.41
C LEU A 109 -5.75 9.59 7.13
N TYR A 110 -5.39 10.69 6.48
CA TYR A 110 -4.62 10.73 5.26
C TYR A 110 -3.39 11.62 5.46
N PHE A 111 -2.21 11.09 5.18
CA PHE A 111 -0.97 11.85 5.18
C PHE A 111 -0.13 11.53 3.94
N VAL A 112 0.80 12.41 3.60
CA VAL A 112 1.73 12.23 2.47
C VAL A 112 3.15 12.31 3.01
N PRO A 113 3.99 11.26 2.82
CA PRO A 113 5.43 11.35 3.10
C PRO A 113 6.10 12.41 2.23
N LEU A 114 7.10 13.09 2.76
CA LEU A 114 7.91 14.07 2.05
C LEU A 114 9.25 13.43 1.68
N ASN A 115 9.43 13.10 0.41
CA ASN A 115 10.73 12.69 -0.12
C ASN A 115 11.73 13.84 -0.04
N ASN A 116 12.85 13.63 0.63
CA ASN A 116 13.91 14.62 0.83
C ASN A 116 15.22 14.18 0.13
N GLN A 117 16.40 14.45 0.67
CA GLN A 117 17.71 13.94 0.17
C GLN A 117 18.62 13.54 1.34
N GLU A 118 18.03 13.46 2.53
CA GLU A 118 18.72 13.30 3.79
C GLU A 118 18.84 11.82 4.09
N ARG A 119 20.06 11.38 4.42
CA ARG A 119 20.32 9.99 4.78
C ARG A 119 20.23 9.84 6.28
N ASP A 120 19.02 9.96 6.79
CA ASP A 120 18.74 10.01 8.21
C ASP A 120 18.04 8.75 8.75
N GLY A 121 17.77 7.79 7.87
CA GLY A 121 17.18 6.49 8.16
C GLY A 121 15.69 6.55 8.44
N ASP A 122 15.07 5.38 8.58
CA ASP A 122 13.63 5.26 8.81
C ASP A 122 13.13 6.14 9.98
N ARG A 123 12.05 6.88 9.73
CA ARG A 123 11.36 7.74 10.70
C ARG A 123 10.02 7.16 11.13
N GLU A 124 9.55 7.48 12.32
CA GLU A 124 8.32 6.94 12.87
C GLU A 124 7.29 8.02 13.22
N ILE A 125 6.07 7.84 12.72
CA ILE A 125 4.87 8.53 13.21
C ILE A 125 4.15 7.57 14.17
N LEU A 126 3.87 8.04 15.39
CA LEU A 126 3.06 7.36 16.38
C LEU A 126 1.73 8.07 16.55
N PHE A 127 0.69 7.54 15.92
CA PHE A 127 -0.68 8.01 16.13
C PHE A 127 -1.21 7.43 17.45
N ASN A 128 -1.70 8.29 18.36
CA ASN A 128 -2.23 7.86 19.66
C ASN A 128 -3.61 8.45 19.91
N ILE A 129 -4.62 7.60 20.14
CA ILE A 129 -5.97 8.05 20.50
C ILE A 129 -5.97 8.60 21.93
N THR A 130 -6.26 9.89 22.07
CA THR A 130 -6.26 10.61 23.35
C THR A 130 -7.66 10.72 23.94
N GLY A 131 -8.70 10.78 23.13
CA GLY A 131 -10.09 10.98 23.56
C GLY A 131 -11.10 10.39 22.58
N VAL A 132 -12.22 9.90 23.11
CA VAL A 132 -13.40 9.47 22.34
C VAL A 132 -14.64 9.88 23.15
N ASN A 133 -15.71 10.31 22.47
CA ASN A 133 -16.99 10.64 23.10
C ASN A 133 -17.92 9.40 23.24
N ASN A 134 -19.21 9.63 23.50
CA ASN A 134 -20.27 8.60 23.50
C ASN A 134 -20.06 7.42 24.48
N GLY A 135 -19.21 7.60 25.51
CA GLY A 135 -18.92 6.56 26.50
C GLY A 135 -18.12 5.37 25.97
N LEU A 136 -17.51 5.51 24.79
CA LEU A 136 -16.68 4.49 24.16
C LEU A 136 -15.29 4.41 24.79
N GLU A 137 -14.73 3.21 24.85
CA GLU A 137 -13.34 3.03 25.25
C GLU A 137 -12.36 3.34 24.10
N LYS A 138 -11.11 3.63 24.47
CA LYS A 138 -10.00 3.87 23.54
C LYS A 138 -9.15 2.61 23.44
N GLY A 139 -9.10 2.01 22.25
CA GLY A 139 -8.49 0.70 22.08
C GLY A 139 -9.26 -0.40 22.83
N ARG A 140 -8.73 -1.62 22.76
CA ARG A 140 -9.28 -2.79 23.43
C ARG A 140 -8.39 -3.23 24.59
N GLY A 141 -9.02 -3.70 25.67
CA GLY A 141 -8.35 -4.27 26.84
C GLY A 141 -7.94 -3.21 27.86
N LEU A 142 -7.33 -3.65 28.97
CA LEU A 142 -6.95 -2.77 30.07
C LEU A 142 -6.06 -1.62 29.54
N ASN A 143 -6.50 -0.38 29.76
CA ASN A 143 -5.86 0.85 29.29
C ASN A 143 -5.71 0.98 27.76
N GLY A 144 -6.46 0.20 26.97
CA GLY A 144 -6.42 0.27 25.51
C GLY A 144 -5.18 -0.37 24.90
N ILE A 145 -4.64 -1.43 25.51
CA ILE A 145 -3.38 -2.07 25.10
C ILE A 145 -3.36 -2.49 23.62
N ILE A 146 -4.52 -2.72 22.99
CA ILE A 146 -4.64 -3.04 21.57
C ILE A 146 -5.30 -1.90 20.81
N GLY A 147 -4.64 -1.38 19.78
CA GLY A 147 -5.20 -0.46 18.79
C GLY A 147 -5.51 0.95 19.29
N LYS A 148 -5.09 1.33 20.50
CA LYS A 148 -5.07 2.74 20.93
C LYS A 148 -3.99 3.54 20.20
N THR A 149 -2.89 2.88 19.86
CA THR A 149 -1.75 3.45 19.16
C THR A 149 -1.52 2.73 17.84
N MET A 150 -1.10 3.46 16.82
CA MET A 150 -0.57 2.92 15.57
C MET A 150 0.81 3.52 15.31
N ARG A 151 1.76 2.67 14.95
CA ARG A 151 3.09 3.05 14.47
C ARG A 151 3.08 3.04 12.95
N TYR A 152 3.61 4.10 12.35
CA TYR A 152 3.80 4.18 10.91
C TYR A 152 5.25 4.52 10.63
N THR A 153 5.92 3.70 9.82
CA THR A 153 7.32 3.90 9.45
C THR A 153 7.39 4.60 8.09
N LEU A 154 8.05 5.74 8.03
CA LEU A 154 8.50 6.38 6.80
C LEU A 154 9.86 5.79 6.49
N GLN A 155 9.97 5.06 5.39
CA GLN A 155 11.18 4.36 5.03
C GLN A 155 12.06 5.29 4.19
N ASP A 156 13.30 5.45 4.64
CA ASP A 156 14.30 6.26 3.95
C ASP A 156 14.74 5.53 2.67
N ASP A 157 14.68 6.22 1.52
CA ASP A 157 15.19 5.73 0.24
C ASP A 157 16.58 6.25 -0.11
N ASP A 158 17.15 7.16 0.69
CA ASP A 158 18.43 7.79 0.48
C ASP A 158 19.60 6.97 1.06
N CYS A 159 20.23 6.18 0.20
CA CYS A 159 21.45 5.44 0.53
C CYS A 159 22.61 5.78 -0.41
N LEU A 160 23.82 5.35 -0.01
CA LEU A 160 25.00 5.51 -0.86
C LEU A 160 24.87 4.68 -2.14
N ALA A 161 24.59 5.35 -3.25
CA ALA A 161 24.64 4.79 -4.60
C ALA A 161 25.33 5.76 -5.57
N ASP A 162 26.01 5.23 -6.59
CA ASP A 162 26.54 6.05 -7.68
C ASP A 162 25.60 6.01 -8.89
N LEU A 163 24.51 6.78 -8.80
CA LEU A 163 23.49 6.80 -9.85
C LEU A 163 24.02 7.18 -11.22
N ARG A 164 25.15 7.89 -11.32
CA ARG A 164 25.76 8.22 -12.62
C ARG A 164 26.07 6.97 -13.45
N LYS A 165 26.30 5.82 -12.80
CA LYS A 165 26.50 4.53 -13.46
C LYS A 165 25.24 3.97 -14.12
N MET A 166 24.06 4.51 -13.80
CA MET A 166 22.81 4.12 -14.45
C MET A 166 22.55 4.87 -15.77
N ASN A 167 23.22 6.00 -16.00
CA ASN A 167 23.05 6.77 -17.23
C ASN A 167 23.61 6.00 -18.43
N GLY A 168 22.85 5.94 -19.51
CA GLY A 168 23.33 5.38 -20.77
C GLY A 168 22.29 4.59 -21.52
N LEU A 169 22.77 3.88 -22.53
CA LEU A 169 21.98 2.97 -23.35
C LEU A 169 21.93 1.60 -22.66
N TRP A 170 20.73 1.03 -22.61
CA TRP A 170 20.45 -0.26 -22.00
C TRP A 170 19.84 -1.20 -23.03
N GLU A 171 20.28 -2.45 -23.03
CA GLU A 171 19.68 -3.52 -23.81
C GLU A 171 18.69 -4.29 -22.94
N ALA A 172 17.46 -4.41 -23.42
CA ALA A 172 16.36 -5.02 -22.70
C ALA A 172 15.92 -6.33 -23.35
N GLU A 173 15.62 -7.32 -22.52
CA GLU A 173 14.83 -8.49 -22.88
C GLU A 173 13.50 -8.44 -22.13
N GLU A 174 12.39 -8.46 -22.88
CA GLU A 174 11.04 -8.43 -22.32
C GLU A 174 10.29 -9.73 -22.60
N THR A 175 9.67 -10.28 -21.55
CA THR A 175 8.83 -11.48 -21.62
C THR A 175 7.47 -11.23 -20.97
N VAL A 176 6.47 -12.04 -21.33
CA VAL A 176 5.18 -12.03 -20.64
C VAL A 176 5.28 -12.88 -19.38
N GLU A 177 4.88 -12.31 -18.25
CA GLU A 177 4.93 -13.00 -16.97
C GLU A 177 4.10 -14.28 -17.00
N ASN A 178 4.71 -15.38 -16.55
CA ASN A 178 4.09 -16.72 -16.50
C ASN A 178 3.70 -17.31 -17.88
N ASP A 179 4.17 -16.73 -18.99
CA ASP A 179 3.96 -17.27 -20.33
C ASP A 179 5.29 -17.46 -21.06
N THR A 180 5.79 -18.69 -21.03
CA THR A 180 7.04 -19.09 -21.71
C THR A 180 6.85 -19.37 -23.20
N THR A 181 5.63 -19.20 -23.74
CA THR A 181 5.32 -19.46 -25.15
C THR A 181 5.44 -18.22 -26.03
N VAL A 182 5.48 -17.04 -25.42
CA VAL A 182 5.71 -15.76 -26.11
C VAL A 182 7.21 -15.55 -26.29
N GLU A 183 7.64 -15.31 -27.53
CA GLU A 183 9.04 -14.97 -27.82
C GLU A 183 9.42 -13.68 -27.09
N ALA A 184 10.61 -13.68 -26.49
CA ALA A 184 11.17 -12.51 -25.85
C ALA A 184 11.37 -11.38 -26.87
N ARG A 185 11.04 -10.15 -26.47
CA ARG A 185 11.28 -8.96 -27.29
C ARG A 185 12.55 -8.30 -26.82
N THR A 186 13.49 -8.10 -27.73
CA THR A 186 14.73 -7.37 -27.45
C THR A 186 14.64 -5.96 -28.02
N HIS A 187 15.05 -4.97 -27.24
CA HIS A 187 15.12 -3.57 -27.69
C HIS A 187 16.10 -2.78 -26.84
N GLU A 188 16.48 -1.60 -27.32
CA GLU A 188 17.32 -0.67 -26.57
C GLU A 188 16.47 0.48 -26.01
N PHE A 189 16.83 0.95 -24.82
CA PHE A 189 16.25 2.13 -24.21
C PHE A 189 17.33 2.97 -23.52
N GLN A 190 17.08 4.27 -23.36
CA GLN A 190 18.01 5.16 -22.69
C GLN A 190 17.51 5.43 -21.26
N VAL A 191 18.40 5.31 -20.29
CA VAL A 191 18.16 5.72 -18.90
C VAL A 191 18.91 7.02 -18.65
N ASP A 192 18.18 8.01 -18.15
CA ASP A 192 18.74 9.27 -17.66
C ASP A 192 18.35 9.45 -16.18
N VAL A 193 19.34 9.65 -15.31
CA VAL A 193 19.13 10.02 -13.92
C VAL A 193 18.62 11.44 -13.86
N ASP A 194 17.54 11.63 -13.12
CA ASP A 194 16.91 12.93 -12.94
C ASP A 194 17.41 13.58 -11.66
N PHE A 195 18.58 14.21 -11.70
CA PHE A 195 19.20 14.83 -10.52
C PHE A 195 18.40 16.01 -9.93
N ASP A 196 17.41 16.53 -10.65
CA ASP A 196 16.51 17.57 -10.14
C ASP A 196 15.44 16.98 -9.19
N PHE A 197 15.30 15.65 -9.15
CA PHE A 197 14.30 14.93 -8.38
C PHE A 197 14.94 13.79 -7.58
N ASN A 198 14.64 13.71 -6.28
CA ASN A 198 15.30 12.72 -5.46
C ASN A 198 14.97 11.28 -5.89
N ASN A 199 16.01 10.48 -6.07
CA ASN A 199 15.96 9.06 -6.43
C ASN A 199 15.04 8.73 -7.61
N ARG A 200 15.12 9.52 -8.69
CA ARG A 200 14.32 9.30 -9.89
C ARG A 200 15.18 9.09 -11.13
N ILE A 201 14.72 8.21 -12.01
CA ILE A 201 15.23 8.03 -13.36
C ILE A 201 14.13 8.26 -14.38
N ARG A 202 14.52 8.73 -15.56
CA ARG A 202 13.70 8.76 -16.77
C ARG A 202 14.16 7.65 -17.70
N ILE A 203 13.21 6.88 -18.22
CA ILE A 203 13.46 5.83 -19.21
C ILE A 203 12.81 6.25 -20.52
N THR A 204 13.60 6.37 -21.59
CA THR A 204 13.11 6.74 -22.94
C THR A 204 13.29 5.60 -23.93
N ASN A 205 12.43 5.53 -24.94
CA ASN A 205 12.21 4.35 -25.79
C ASN A 205 11.69 3.13 -24.99
N PHE A 206 10.94 3.40 -23.93
CA PHE A 206 10.41 2.36 -23.04
C PHE A 206 9.52 1.35 -23.80
N ALA A 207 9.64 0.06 -23.45
CA ALA A 207 8.93 -1.05 -24.09
C ALA A 207 9.17 -1.17 -25.62
N GLY A 208 10.31 -0.67 -26.09
CA GLY A 208 10.71 -0.66 -27.50
C GLY A 208 9.94 0.33 -28.37
N ILE A 209 9.25 1.30 -27.75
CA ILE A 209 8.43 2.30 -28.45
C ILE A 209 9.23 3.59 -28.60
N GLU A 210 9.62 3.94 -29.82
CA GLU A 210 10.41 5.13 -30.10
C GLU A 210 9.74 6.41 -29.56
N GLY A 211 10.50 7.17 -28.76
CA GLY A 211 10.05 8.41 -28.13
C GLY A 211 9.16 8.22 -26.90
N ALA A 212 8.75 7.00 -26.54
CA ALA A 212 8.00 6.76 -25.31
C ALA A 212 8.89 6.98 -24.09
N SER A 213 8.42 7.78 -23.12
CA SER A 213 9.15 8.15 -21.92
C SER A 213 8.31 7.98 -20.67
N ILE A 214 8.94 7.41 -19.64
CA ILE A 214 8.36 7.18 -18.31
C ILE A 214 9.36 7.59 -17.23
N PHE A 215 8.87 7.77 -16.00
CA PHE A 215 9.70 7.92 -14.81
C PHE A 215 9.61 6.69 -13.92
N ALA A 216 10.71 6.35 -13.28
CA ALA A 216 10.77 5.35 -12.23
C ALA A 216 11.48 5.91 -11.00
N ASN A 217 10.98 5.57 -9.82
CA ASN A 217 11.56 5.94 -8.54
C ASN A 217 12.43 4.80 -8.03
N LEU A 218 13.48 5.13 -7.29
CA LEU A 218 14.49 4.21 -6.79
C LEU A 218 14.48 4.20 -5.26
N ASP A 219 14.42 3.02 -4.65
CA ASP A 219 14.83 2.83 -3.27
C ASP A 219 16.32 2.46 -3.28
N LEU A 220 17.19 3.41 -2.94
CA LEU A 220 18.65 3.16 -2.98
C LEU A 220 19.08 2.22 -1.86
N CYS A 221 18.36 2.18 -0.74
CA CYS A 221 18.69 1.36 0.42
C CYS A 221 18.38 -0.11 0.18
N SER A 222 17.23 -0.40 -0.42
CA SER A 222 16.81 -1.76 -0.78
C SER A 222 17.22 -2.18 -2.19
N LYS A 223 17.80 -1.27 -2.98
CA LYS A 223 18.11 -1.45 -4.41
C LYS A 223 16.88 -1.84 -5.24
N GLN A 224 15.76 -1.18 -4.97
CA GLN A 224 14.47 -1.45 -5.63
C GLN A 224 14.08 -0.32 -6.58
N VAL A 225 13.32 -0.65 -7.62
CA VAL A 225 12.79 0.31 -8.58
C VAL A 225 11.29 0.11 -8.74
N PHE A 226 10.53 1.19 -8.86
CA PHE A 226 9.10 1.10 -9.16
C PHE A 226 8.66 2.19 -10.13
N ILE A 227 7.64 1.87 -10.93
CA ILE A 227 7.04 2.79 -11.88
C ILE A 227 5.68 3.18 -11.30
N PRO A 228 5.51 4.40 -10.79
CA PRO A 228 4.18 4.86 -10.35
C PRO A 228 3.22 4.89 -11.55
N GLU A 229 1.92 4.78 -11.28
CA GLU A 229 0.92 4.88 -12.33
C GLU A 229 0.99 6.25 -12.99
N GLN A 230 1.31 6.27 -14.28
CA GLN A 230 1.48 7.50 -15.04
C GLN A 230 1.10 7.28 -16.49
N ALA A 231 0.70 8.37 -17.16
CA ALA A 231 0.56 8.35 -18.60
C ALA A 231 1.95 8.24 -19.24
N VAL A 232 2.12 7.34 -20.20
CA VAL A 232 3.36 7.29 -20.98
C VAL A 232 3.42 8.52 -21.88
N SER A 233 4.49 9.28 -21.76
CA SER A 233 4.70 10.51 -22.54
C SER A 233 5.48 10.23 -23.82
N GLY A 234 5.31 11.09 -24.84
CA GLY A 234 6.01 10.94 -26.13
C GLY A 234 5.47 9.81 -27.02
N GLY A 235 6.06 9.66 -28.21
CA GLY A 235 5.58 8.76 -29.27
C GLY A 235 4.51 9.39 -30.19
N SER A 236 4.14 8.67 -31.26
CA SER A 236 3.19 9.16 -32.27
C SER A 236 1.70 8.95 -31.92
N GLU A 237 1.39 8.26 -30.81
CA GLU A 237 0.03 7.86 -30.42
C GLU A 237 -0.15 7.92 -28.89
N ASN A 238 -1.40 7.89 -28.43
CA ASN A 238 -1.71 7.72 -27.01
C ASN A 238 -1.39 6.28 -26.57
N LEU A 239 -0.44 6.13 -25.66
CA LEU A 239 0.06 4.83 -25.17
C LEU A 239 -0.64 4.36 -23.87
N GLY A 240 -1.54 5.18 -23.30
CA GLY A 240 -2.21 4.88 -22.04
C GLY A 240 -1.30 4.98 -20.82
N ASN A 241 -1.68 4.29 -19.74
CA ASN A 241 -0.94 4.32 -18.49
C ASN A 241 0.04 3.14 -18.38
N VAL A 242 1.16 3.39 -17.72
CA VAL A 242 2.12 2.39 -17.26
C VAL A 242 2.12 2.35 -15.74
N ARG A 243 2.37 1.17 -15.15
CA ARG A 243 2.59 1.00 -13.71
C ARG A 243 3.37 -0.28 -13.42
N SER A 244 4.19 -0.27 -12.38
CA SER A 244 4.75 -1.50 -11.82
C SER A 244 3.73 -2.20 -10.93
N LEU A 245 3.69 -3.53 -10.97
CA LEU A 245 2.80 -4.33 -10.11
C LEU A 245 3.41 -4.64 -8.74
N ARG A 246 4.73 -4.61 -8.68
CA ARG A 246 5.56 -4.84 -7.51
C ARG A 246 6.90 -4.16 -7.76
N HIS A 247 7.66 -3.98 -6.69
CA HIS A 247 9.01 -3.45 -6.81
C HIS A 247 9.86 -4.37 -7.69
N GLY A 248 10.53 -3.74 -8.64
CA GLY A 248 11.64 -4.30 -9.39
C GLY A 248 12.94 -4.18 -8.58
N THR A 249 14.04 -4.56 -9.22
CA THR A 249 15.38 -4.45 -8.64
C THR A 249 16.30 -3.73 -9.60
N PHE A 250 17.26 -2.98 -9.08
CA PHE A 250 18.35 -2.45 -9.88
C PHE A 250 19.67 -2.71 -9.17
N ASP A 251 20.75 -2.75 -9.94
CA ASP A 251 22.10 -2.77 -9.40
C ASP A 251 22.98 -1.91 -10.33
N GLU A 252 23.38 -0.77 -9.81
CA GLU A 252 24.20 0.23 -10.49
C GLU A 252 25.66 -0.21 -10.67
N GLU A 253 26.12 -1.21 -9.92
CA GLU A 253 27.48 -1.76 -10.06
C GLU A 253 27.52 -2.85 -11.12
N SER A 254 26.53 -3.75 -11.13
CA SER A 254 26.43 -4.78 -12.17
C SER A 254 25.75 -4.28 -13.45
N GLY A 255 25.14 -3.10 -13.41
CA GLY A 255 24.39 -2.54 -14.53
C GLY A 255 23.18 -3.39 -14.90
N ILE A 256 22.44 -3.90 -13.92
CA ILE A 256 21.25 -4.75 -14.14
C ILE A 256 20.01 -4.01 -13.66
N LEU A 257 18.95 -4.02 -14.48
CA LEU A 257 17.65 -3.46 -14.15
C LEU A 257 16.56 -4.50 -14.43
N ARG A 258 15.70 -4.74 -13.46
CA ARG A 258 14.58 -5.68 -13.60
C ARG A 258 13.28 -5.04 -13.14
N ILE A 259 12.28 -5.04 -14.00
CA ILE A 259 10.98 -4.41 -13.73
C ILE A 259 9.87 -5.37 -14.14
N THR A 260 8.81 -5.45 -13.34
CA THR A 260 7.53 -6.06 -13.75
C THR A 260 6.47 -4.97 -13.88
N TYR A 261 5.94 -4.78 -15.09
CA TYR A 261 5.04 -3.67 -15.38
C TYR A 261 3.81 -4.10 -16.19
N ASN A 262 2.77 -3.27 -16.15
CA ASN A 262 1.67 -3.28 -17.12
C ASN A 262 1.67 -1.96 -17.88
N LEU A 263 1.40 -2.04 -19.18
CA LEU A 263 1.23 -0.90 -20.07
C LEU A 263 -0.06 -1.11 -20.85
N ASP A 264 -1.02 -0.20 -20.72
CA ASP A 264 -2.37 -0.36 -21.27
C ASP A 264 -2.35 -0.65 -22.79
N ARG A 265 -1.44 -0.01 -23.54
CA ARG A 265 -1.27 -0.24 -24.99
C ARG A 265 -0.93 -1.69 -25.35
N LEU A 266 -0.21 -2.39 -24.48
CA LEU A 266 0.20 -3.77 -24.67
C LEU A 266 -0.84 -4.78 -24.13
N GLY A 267 -1.98 -4.28 -23.65
CA GLY A 267 -3.07 -5.07 -23.10
C GLY A 267 -2.92 -5.37 -21.61
N SER A 268 -3.85 -6.18 -21.09
CA SER A 268 -3.92 -6.53 -19.67
C SER A 268 -3.00 -7.70 -19.32
N VAL A 269 -1.74 -7.64 -19.76
CA VAL A 269 -0.69 -8.62 -19.47
C VAL A 269 0.46 -7.96 -18.72
N ASN A 270 1.16 -8.76 -17.94
CA ASN A 270 2.29 -8.31 -17.15
C ASN A 270 3.57 -8.60 -17.94
N TRP A 271 4.40 -7.59 -18.12
CA TRP A 271 5.70 -7.71 -18.79
C TRP A 271 6.81 -7.75 -17.75
N VAL A 272 7.76 -8.64 -17.95
CA VAL A 272 9.01 -8.70 -17.19
C VAL A 272 10.12 -8.19 -18.10
N LEU A 273 10.65 -7.02 -17.76
CA LEU A 273 11.82 -6.43 -18.39
C LEU A 273 13.05 -6.80 -17.57
N VAL A 274 14.07 -7.34 -18.23
CA VAL A 274 15.42 -7.52 -17.69
C VAL A 274 16.35 -6.78 -18.64
N ALA A 275 17.12 -5.83 -18.13
CA ALA A 275 18.01 -5.02 -18.94
C ALA A 275 19.41 -4.96 -18.36
N THR A 276 20.38 -4.82 -19.26
CA THR A 276 21.79 -4.62 -18.95
C THR A 276 22.31 -3.35 -19.60
N ILE A 277 23.11 -2.58 -18.87
CA ILE A 277 23.75 -1.40 -19.43
C ILE A 277 24.76 -1.81 -20.52
N GLN A 278 24.80 -1.07 -21.63
CA GLN A 278 25.84 -1.23 -22.62
C GLN A 278 27.08 -0.45 -22.15
N GLU A 279 28.22 -1.15 -22.00
CA GLU A 279 29.50 -0.50 -21.76
C GLU A 279 29.91 0.27 -23.02
N GLU A 280 30.09 1.59 -22.92
CA GLU A 280 30.69 2.43 -23.97
C GLU A 280 32.19 2.15 -24.18
#